data_AF-A0A538G0U0-F1
#
_entry.id   AF-A0A538G0U0-F1
#
_cell.length_a   1.000
_cell.length_b   1.000
_cell.length_c   1.000
_cell.angle_alpha   90.00
_cell.angle_beta   90.00
_cell.angle_gamma   90.00
#
_symmetry.space_group_name_H-M   'P 1'
#
loop_
_entity.id
_entity.type
_entity.pdbx_description
1 polymer ?
#
loop_
_entity_poly.entity_id
_entity_poly.type
_entity_poly.pdbx_seq_one_letter_code
_entity_poly.pdbx_strand_id
1 'polypeptide(L)' 'MIFRQFVDDDLGCASYLVGDSETHEAVVVDPAYAIEQYLVAAEQEGVRIPGLNPSGRGSRL' A
#
# COMPACT_ATOMS: atom_id res chain seq x y z
N MET A 1 4.80 0.40 -14.44
CA MET A 1 3.45 0.54 -13.83
C MET A 1 3.13 -0.70 -13.02
N ILE A 2 2.76 -0.52 -11.75
CA ILE A 2 2.46 -1.56 -10.77
C ILE A 2 1.01 -1.40 -10.33
N PHE A 3 0.27 -2.51 -10.27
CA PHE A 3 -1.11 -2.54 -9.79
C PHE A 3 -1.37 -3.83 -9.03
N ARG A 4 -1.85 -3.71 -7.79
CA ARG A 4 -2.24 -4.85 -6.96
C ARG A 4 -3.52 -4.54 -6.20
N GLN A 5 -4.49 -5.45 -6.28
CA GLN A 5 -5.74 -5.39 -5.53
C GLN A 5 -5.65 -6.26 -4.27
N PHE A 6 -6.22 -5.76 -3.18
CA PHE A 6 -6.43 -6.50 -1.95
C PHE A 6 -7.93 -6.53 -1.70
N VAL A 7 -8.48 -7.72 -1.44
CA VAL A 7 -9.89 -7.92 -1.16
C VAL A 7 -10.01 -8.45 0.27
N ASP A 8 -10.82 -7.79 1.07
CA ASP A 8 -11.28 -8.31 2.34
C ASP A 8 -12.57 -9.09 2.08
N ASP A 9 -12.48 -10.42 2.11
CA ASP A 9 -13.58 -11.33 1.78
C ASP A 9 -14.72 -11.27 2.83
N ASP A 10 -14.44 -10.79 4.05
CA ASP A 10 -15.43 -10.71 5.13
C ASP A 10 -16.24 -9.41 5.06
N LEU A 11 -15.63 -8.31 4.59
CA LEU A 11 -16.26 -6.99 4.51
C LEU A 11 -16.66 -6.57 3.08
N GLY A 12 -16.17 -7.26 2.05
CA GLY A 12 -16.37 -6.89 0.65
C GLY A 12 -15.67 -5.59 0.24
N CYS A 13 -14.75 -5.09 1.08
CA CYS A 13 -13.97 -3.89 0.80
C CYS A 13 -12.75 -4.25 -0.05
N ALA A 14 -12.43 -3.38 -1.00
CA ALA A 14 -11.24 -3.52 -1.84
C ALA A 14 -10.33 -2.31 -1.64
N SER A 15 -9.03 -2.58 -1.61
CA SER A 15 -7.99 -1.56 -1.58
C SER A 15 -6.95 -1.85 -2.66
N TYR A 16 -6.17 -0.84 -3.03
CA TYR A 16 -5.29 -0.94 -4.20
C TYR A 16 -3.92 -0.34 -3.92
N LEU A 17 -2.86 -1.04 -4.30
CA LEU A 17 -1.52 -0.49 -4.42
C LEU A 17 -1.29 -0.12 -5.90
N VAL A 18 -1.02 1.17 -6.13
CA VAL A 18 -0.72 1.71 -7.46
C VAL A 18 0.65 2.36 -7.42
N GLY A 19 1.54 1.94 -8.31
CA GLY A 19 2.92 2.43 -8.28
C GLY A 19 3.57 2.58 -9.65
N ASP A 20 4.70 3.27 -9.63
CA ASP A 20 5.60 3.43 -10.76
C ASP A 20 6.92 2.70 -10.47
N SER A 21 7.27 1.79 -11.38
CA SER A 21 8.47 0.97 -11.30
C SER A 21 9.75 1.74 -11.63
N GLU A 22 9.65 2.86 -12.34
CA GLU A 22 10.82 3.69 -12.68
C GLU A 22 11.24 4.59 -11.52
N THR A 23 10.26 5.19 -10.83
CA THR A 23 10.51 6.08 -9.68
C THR A 23 10.60 5.32 -8.35
N HIS A 24 10.16 4.06 -8.33
CA HIS A 24 10.03 3.22 -7.14
C HIS A 24 9.04 3.78 -6.11
N GLU A 25 8.04 4.56 -6.53
CA GLU A 25 7.03 5.14 -5.64
C GLU A 25 5.65 4.54 -5.87
N ALA A 26 4.89 4.39 -4.79
CA ALA A 26 3.53 3.90 -4.83
C ALA A 26 2.61 4.60 -3.82
N VAL A 27 1.31 4.48 -4.07
CA VAL A 27 0.23 4.95 -3.18
C VAL A 27 -0.76 3.81 -2.92
N VAL A 28 -1.40 3.85 -1.76
CA VAL A 28 -2.52 2.97 -1.42
C VAL A 28 -3.83 3.74 -1.51
N VAL A 29 -4.80 3.19 -2.25
CA VAL A 29 -6.16 3.73 -2.37
C VAL A 29 -7.10 2.91 -1.48
N ASP A 30 -7.94 3.61 -0.73
CA ASP A 30 -8.86 3.07 0.28
C ASP A 30 -8.20 2.08 1.26
N PRO A 31 -7.12 2.49 1.96
CA PRO A 31 -6.40 1.60 2.86
C PRO A 31 -7.29 1.12 4.00
N ALA A 32 -7.20 -0.18 4.32
CA ALA A 32 -7.68 -0.73 5.56
C ALA A 32 -6.96 -0.09 6.76
N TYR A 33 -7.55 -0.22 7.96
CA TYR A 33 -6.94 0.27 9.19
C TYR A 33 -5.57 -0.38 9.46
N ALA A 34 -5.46 -1.69 9.22
CA ALA A 34 -4.21 -2.43 9.28
C ALA A 34 -3.44 -2.29 7.95
N ILE A 35 -2.26 -1.67 8.01
CA ILE A 35 -1.47 -1.26 6.84
C ILE A 35 -0.34 -2.23 6.47
N GLU A 36 -0.08 -3.22 7.31
CA GLU A 36 1.08 -4.13 7.22
C GLU A 36 1.11 -4.88 5.89
N GLN A 37 -0.06 -5.29 5.39
CA GLN A 37 -0.21 -5.94 4.09
C GLN A 37 0.30 -5.08 2.92
N TYR A 38 0.14 -3.76 3.00
CA TYR A 38 0.58 -2.84 1.96
C TYR A 38 2.09 -2.60 2.02
N LEU A 39 2.65 -2.59 3.23
CA LEU A 39 4.10 -2.50 3.42
C LEU A 39 4.81 -3.72 2.84
N VAL A 40 4.30 -4.92 3.14
CA VAL A 40 4.82 -6.18 2.58
C VAL A 40 4.68 -6.20 1.06
N ALA A 41 3.53 -5.78 0.53
CA ALA A 41 3.33 -5.71 -0.92
C ALA A 41 4.26 -4.70 -1.59
N ALA A 42 4.45 -3.51 -1.00
CA ALA A 42 5.36 -2.50 -1.52
C ALA A 42 6.81 -3.02 -1.56
N GLU A 43 7.26 -3.73 -0.51
CA GLU A 43 8.58 -4.38 -0.50
C GLU A 43 8.72 -5.44 -1.60
N GLN A 44 7.70 -6.29 -1.80
CA GLN A 44 7.68 -7.31 -2.85
C GLN A 44 7.74 -6.70 -4.25
N GLU A 45 7.04 -5.59 -4.47
CA GLU A 45 7.01 -4.87 -5.75
C GLU A 45 8.22 -3.93 -5.94
N GLY A 46 9.10 -3.81 -4.93
CA GLY A 46 10.29 -2.95 -4.99
C GLY A 46 9.96 -1.46 -5.02
N VAL A 47 8.88 -1.04 -4.38
CA VAL A 47 8.42 0.35 -4.28
C VAL A 47 8.29 0.81 -2.83
N ARG A 48 8.27 2.12 -2.62
CA ARG A 48 8.03 2.74 -1.32
C ARG A 48 6.74 3.55 -1.33
N ILE A 49 6.06 3.63 -0.19
CA ILE A 49 4.89 4.49 0.00
C ILE A 49 5.35 5.75 0.75
N PRO A 50 5.42 6.94 0.10
CA PRO A 50 5.90 8.16 0.75
C PRO A 50 5.07 8.51 1.99
N GLY A 51 5.73 8.90 3.07
CA GLY A 51 5.07 9.29 4.34
C GLY A 51 4.70 8.11 5.26
N LEU A 52 4.85 6.86 4.81
CA LEU A 52 4.77 5.68 5.67
C LEU A 52 6.18 5.30 6.16
N ASN A 53 6.41 5.37 7.48
CA ASN A 53 7.60 4.79 8.10
C ASN A 53 7.24 3.41 8.67
N PRO A 54 8.04 2.35 8.44
CA PRO A 54 7.83 1.03 9.04
C PRO A 54 7.74 1.02 10.58
N SER A 55 8.12 2.11 11.26
CA SER A 55 7.94 2.27 12.71
C SER A 55 6.49 2.57 13.17
N GLY A 56 5.47 2.41 12.32
CA GLY A 56 4.05 2.51 12.71
C GLY A 56 3.54 3.92 13.10
N ARG A 57 4.34 4.98 12.92
CA ARG A 57 3.85 6.36 13.07
C ARG A 57 3.26 6.83 11.75
N GLY A 58 2.00 6.47 11.53
CA GLY A 58 1.22 6.95 10.39
C GLY A 58 1.22 8.49 10.36
N SER A 59 1.76 9.05 9.28
CA SER A 59 1.54 10.44 8.93
C SER A 59 0.05 10.60 8.63
N ARG A 60 -0.63 11.48 9.37
CA ARG A 60 -2.01 11.87 9.06
C ARG A 60 -2.04 12.44 7.65
N LEU A 61 -2.89 11.87 6.80
CA LEU A 61 -3.45 12.54 5.63
C LEU A 61 -4.45 13.62 6.11
#